data_AF-A0A426QGD8-F1
#
_entry.id   AF-A0A426QGD8-F1
#
_cell.length_a   1.000
_cell.length_b   1.000
_cell.length_c   1.000
_cell.angle_alpha   90.00
_cell.angle_beta   90.00
_cell.angle_gamma   90.00
#
_symmetry.space_group_name_H-M   'P 1'
#
loop_
_entity.id
_entity.type
_entity.pdbx_description
1 polymer ?
#
loop_
_entity_poly.entity_id
_entity_poly.type
_entity_poly.pdbx_seq_one_letter_code
_entity_poly.pdbx_strand_id
1 'polypeptide(L)'
;MRTLILFPFLLIWSLALQAENNAPWGTAADNQLDIEYAPHKVVYDVSVDSRGRFERVLDRVSYLNNLYGADPFDASIILVLHGDEIPFFALENRTQYHELMRRAQSLTVGGIIQVRMCRIAARGHGYAPKDIHGFVQMVPMADAEIVRLQREEGYAYMR
;
A
#
# COMPACT_ATOMS: atom_id res chain seq x y z
N MET A 1 69.96 -17.04 -42.61
CA MET A 1 69.11 -16.22 -43.52
C MET A 1 67.72 -16.11 -42.90
N ARG A 2 67.17 -14.89 -42.94
CA ARG A 2 65.98 -14.42 -42.21
C ARG A 2 64.73 -15.26 -42.47
N THR A 3 63.95 -15.48 -41.42
CA THR A 3 62.48 -15.45 -41.53
C THR A 3 61.92 -14.75 -40.29
N LEU A 4 61.57 -13.47 -40.49
CA LEU A 4 60.65 -12.72 -39.64
C LEU A 4 59.30 -13.45 -39.63
N ILE A 5 58.72 -13.66 -38.45
CA ILE A 5 57.28 -13.90 -38.32
C ILE A 5 56.71 -12.71 -37.55
N LEU A 6 56.01 -11.85 -38.28
CA LEU A 6 55.23 -10.72 -37.77
C LEU A 6 54.14 -11.25 -36.84
N PHE A 7 54.05 -10.68 -35.64
CA PHE A 7 52.87 -10.77 -34.77
C PHE A 7 51.86 -9.70 -35.23
N PRO A 8 50.67 -10.05 -35.75
CA PRO A 8 49.64 -9.05 -35.95
C PRO A 8 48.98 -8.76 -34.60
N PHE A 9 49.24 -7.58 -34.08
CA PHE A 9 48.56 -7.00 -32.93
C PHE A 9 47.11 -6.68 -33.36
N LEU A 10 46.18 -7.61 -33.12
CA LEU A 10 44.74 -7.38 -33.27
C LEU A 10 44.29 -6.43 -32.16
N LEU A 11 44.40 -5.13 -32.43
CA LEU A 11 43.68 -4.07 -31.73
C LEU A 11 42.19 -4.27 -32.01
N ILE A 12 41.54 -5.08 -31.17
CA ILE A 12 40.08 -5.13 -31.07
C ILE A 12 39.68 -3.76 -30.52
N TRP A 13 39.30 -2.85 -31.42
CA TRP A 13 38.52 -1.68 -31.05
C TRP A 13 37.25 -2.17 -30.37
N SER A 14 37.21 -2.03 -29.05
CA SER A 14 35.99 -2.07 -28.27
C SER A 14 35.10 -0.93 -28.76
N LEU A 15 34.26 -1.23 -29.75
CA LEU A 15 32.99 -0.54 -29.95
C LEU A 15 32.20 -0.75 -28.66
N ALA A 16 32.39 0.15 -27.71
CA ALA A 16 31.45 0.34 -26.63
C ALA A 16 30.13 0.70 -27.31
N LEU A 17 29.25 -0.29 -27.42
CA LEU A 17 27.87 -0.13 -27.80
C LEU A 17 27.26 0.83 -26.76
N GLN A 18 27.19 2.12 -27.07
CA GLN A 18 26.39 3.03 -26.26
C GLN A 18 24.95 2.57 -26.40
N ALA A 19 24.39 2.01 -25.32
CA ALA A 19 22.98 1.72 -25.25
C ALA A 19 22.21 3.01 -25.56
N GLU A 20 21.28 2.95 -26.53
CA GLU A 20 20.32 4.03 -26.75
C GLU A 20 19.53 4.21 -25.45
N ASN A 21 19.86 5.25 -24.67
CA ASN A 21 19.06 5.64 -23.53
C ASN A 21 17.73 6.18 -24.05
N ASN A 22 16.71 5.32 -24.11
CA ASN A 22 15.31 5.66 -24.42
C ASN A 22 14.64 6.54 -23.34
N ALA A 23 15.43 7.23 -22.52
CA ALA A 23 15.00 8.12 -21.45
C ALA A 23 15.41 9.56 -21.80
N PRO A 24 14.58 10.32 -22.54
CA PRO A 24 14.92 11.67 -23.01
C PRO A 24 15.14 12.68 -21.87
N TRP A 25 14.74 12.32 -20.65
CA TRP A 25 14.96 13.12 -19.43
C TRP A 25 15.96 12.47 -18.46
N GLY A 26 16.74 11.49 -18.92
CA GLY A 26 17.69 10.74 -18.09
C GLY A 26 17.01 9.74 -17.15
N THR A 27 17.84 9.01 -16.40
CA THR A 27 17.40 8.15 -15.30
C THR A 27 17.61 8.87 -13.97
N ALA A 28 16.81 8.53 -12.95
CA ALA A 28 17.09 8.99 -11.59
C ALA A 28 18.52 8.59 -11.19
N ALA A 29 19.23 9.51 -10.53
CA ALA A 29 20.52 9.18 -9.95
C ALA A 29 20.32 8.26 -8.74
N ASP A 30 21.28 7.37 -8.52
CA ASP A 30 21.25 6.38 -7.42
C ASP A 30 21.53 7.01 -6.04
N ASN A 31 21.50 8.35 -5.94
CA ASN A 31 21.60 9.07 -4.69
C ASN A 31 20.20 9.26 -4.09
N GLN A 32 19.74 8.24 -3.38
CA GLN A 32 18.50 8.31 -2.62
C GLN A 32 18.54 9.48 -1.63
N LEU A 33 17.44 10.23 -1.52
CA LEU A 33 17.28 11.23 -0.46
C LEU A 33 17.27 10.49 0.89
N ASP A 34 18.23 10.83 1.76
CA ASP A 34 18.31 10.29 3.11
C ASP A 34 17.35 11.08 4.02
N ILE A 35 16.10 10.62 4.09
CA ILE A 35 15.04 11.24 4.89
C ILE A 35 14.53 10.20 5.88
N GLU A 36 14.66 10.52 7.17
CA GLU A 36 14.00 9.78 8.24
C GLU A 36 12.58 10.34 8.43
N TYR A 37 11.57 9.47 8.36
CA TYR A 37 10.16 9.85 8.48
C TYR A 37 9.65 9.52 9.88
N ALA A 38 9.22 10.54 10.63
CA ALA A 38 8.60 10.33 11.93
C ALA A 38 7.24 9.61 11.78
N PRO A 39 6.87 8.74 12.75
CA PRO A 39 5.54 8.14 12.79
C PRO A 39 4.42 9.19 12.91
N HIS A 40 3.30 8.94 12.23
CA HIS A 40 2.14 9.83 12.24
C HIS A 40 0.81 9.07 12.27
N LYS A 41 -0.24 9.80 12.64
CA LYS A 41 -1.64 9.37 12.51
C LYS A 41 -2.15 9.63 11.10
N VAL A 42 -2.67 8.60 10.44
CA VAL A 42 -3.10 8.65 9.04
C VAL A 42 -4.42 7.93 8.85
N VAL A 43 -5.35 8.57 8.14
CA VAL A 43 -6.63 7.98 7.72
C VAL A 43 -6.62 7.76 6.21
N TYR A 44 -6.88 6.52 5.79
CA TYR A 44 -7.11 6.15 4.40
C TYR A 44 -8.61 6.14 4.13
N ASP A 45 -9.06 7.00 3.23
CA ASP A 45 -10.37 6.95 2.59
C ASP A 45 -10.35 5.85 1.51
N VAL A 46 -11.03 4.73 1.79
CA VAL A 46 -11.03 3.56 0.91
C VAL A 46 -12.42 3.41 0.28
N SER A 47 -12.47 3.58 -1.04
CA SER A 47 -13.65 3.34 -1.89
C SER A 47 -13.20 2.81 -3.25
N VAL A 48 -12.86 1.52 -3.32
CA VAL A 48 -12.24 0.90 -4.49
C VAL A 48 -13.12 -0.17 -5.14
N ASP A 49 -13.11 -0.20 -6.46
CA ASP A 49 -13.98 -1.03 -7.31
C ASP A 49 -13.53 -2.50 -7.48
N SER A 50 -12.37 -2.88 -6.92
CA SER A 50 -11.73 -4.14 -7.27
C SER A 50 -10.77 -4.66 -6.21
N ARG A 51 -10.66 -5.99 -6.14
CA ARG A 51 -9.71 -6.69 -5.27
C ARG A 51 -8.28 -6.21 -5.47
N GLY A 52 -7.82 -6.07 -6.72
CA GLY A 52 -6.46 -5.64 -7.00
C GLY A 52 -6.17 -4.19 -6.54
N ARG A 53 -7.16 -3.29 -6.57
CA ARG A 53 -7.02 -1.96 -5.99
C ARG A 53 -6.96 -2.02 -4.46
N PHE A 54 -7.80 -2.84 -3.84
CA PHE A 54 -7.79 -3.01 -2.39
C PHE A 54 -6.48 -3.64 -1.89
N GLU A 55 -5.92 -4.62 -2.60
CA GLU A 55 -4.60 -5.20 -2.29
C GLU A 55 -3.48 -4.13 -2.32
N ARG A 56 -3.52 -3.19 -3.28
CA ARG A 56 -2.57 -2.06 -3.33
C ARG A 56 -2.74 -1.08 -2.17
N VAL A 57 -3.96 -0.91 -1.66
CA VAL A 57 -4.17 -0.13 -0.42
C VAL A 57 -3.49 -0.83 0.76
N LEU A 58 -3.66 -2.15 0.89
CA LEU A 58 -2.98 -2.92 1.94
C LEU A 58 -1.45 -2.87 1.79
N ASP A 59 -0.92 -2.84 0.56
CA ASP A 59 0.53 -2.66 0.30
C ASP A 59 1.01 -1.32 0.85
N ARG A 60 0.34 -0.22 0.48
CA ARG A 60 0.69 1.14 0.93
C ARG A 60 0.65 1.26 2.46
N VAL A 61 -0.39 0.71 3.08
CA VAL A 61 -0.54 0.69 4.54
C VAL A 61 0.60 -0.08 5.20
N SER A 62 0.93 -1.27 4.68
CA SER A 62 2.02 -2.08 5.22
C SER A 62 3.38 -1.40 5.08
N TYR A 63 3.65 -0.78 3.93
CA TYR A 63 4.90 -0.05 3.71
C TYR A 63 5.03 1.17 4.62
N LEU A 64 3.95 1.94 4.78
CA LEU A 64 3.94 3.09 5.66
C LEU A 64 4.17 2.68 7.12
N ASN A 65 3.50 1.63 7.58
CA ASN A 65 3.70 1.11 8.93
C ASN A 65 5.16 0.67 9.17
N ASN A 66 5.77 -0.01 8.20
CA ASN A 66 7.16 -0.42 8.29
C ASN A 66 8.12 0.78 8.30
N LEU A 67 7.83 1.82 7.51
CA LEU A 67 8.61 3.06 7.49
C LEU A 67 8.54 3.80 8.83
N TYR A 68 7.39 3.75 9.50
CA TYR A 68 7.19 4.25 10.86
C TYR A 68 7.75 3.30 11.95
N GLY A 69 8.52 2.28 11.58
CA GLY A 69 9.07 1.32 12.53
C GLY A 69 8.04 0.49 13.29
N ALA A 70 6.79 0.47 12.83
CA ALA A 70 5.64 -0.09 13.55
C ALA A 70 5.55 0.43 15.00
N ASP A 71 5.78 1.74 15.20
CA ASP A 71 5.72 2.38 16.51
C ASP A 71 4.29 2.37 17.09
N PRO A 72 4.03 1.66 18.21
CA PRO A 72 2.68 1.55 18.77
C PRO A 72 2.23 2.77 19.59
N PHE A 73 3.12 3.74 19.83
CA PHE A 73 2.84 4.93 20.63
C PHE A 73 2.49 6.12 19.74
N ASP A 74 3.23 6.30 18.64
CA ASP A 74 3.11 7.49 17.78
C ASP A 74 2.42 7.21 16.44
N ALA A 75 2.47 5.98 15.93
CA ALA A 75 1.78 5.62 14.69
C ALA A 75 0.31 5.22 14.93
N SER A 76 -0.57 5.64 14.02
CA SER A 76 -1.92 5.08 13.92
C SER A 76 -2.39 5.15 12.47
N ILE A 77 -2.82 4.04 11.90
CA ILE A 77 -3.27 3.97 10.51
C ILE A 77 -4.68 3.41 10.47
N ILE A 78 -5.65 4.24 10.09
CA ILE A 78 -7.05 3.83 10.04
C ILE A 78 -7.50 3.76 8.58
N LEU A 79 -7.96 2.60 8.15
CA LEU A 79 -8.65 2.43 6.88
C LEU A 79 -10.14 2.63 7.14
N VAL A 80 -10.77 3.58 6.45
CA VAL A 80 -12.21 3.79 6.49
C VAL A 80 -12.80 3.31 5.18
N LEU A 81 -13.49 2.17 5.23
CA LEU A 81 -14.09 1.47 4.09
C LEU A 81 -15.53 1.93 3.85
N HIS A 82 -15.85 2.26 2.61
CA HIS A 82 -17.21 2.68 2.23
C HIS A 82 -17.54 2.52 0.74
N GLY A 83 -16.76 1.77 -0.03
CA GLY A 83 -17.04 1.47 -1.44
C GLY A 83 -17.32 0.00 -1.73
N ASP A 84 -17.08 -0.38 -2.97
CA ASP A 84 -17.33 -1.72 -3.52
C ASP A 84 -16.38 -2.79 -2.96
N GLU A 85 -15.41 -2.42 -2.12
CA GLU A 85 -14.57 -3.37 -1.39
C GLU A 85 -15.28 -4.05 -0.21
N ILE A 86 -16.43 -3.52 0.25
CA ILE A 86 -17.18 -4.05 1.39
C ILE A 86 -17.49 -5.56 1.29
N PRO A 87 -18.00 -6.09 0.16
CA PRO A 87 -18.29 -7.52 0.02
C PRO A 87 -17.08 -8.43 0.25
N PHE A 88 -15.85 -7.93 0.16
CA PHE A 88 -14.65 -8.73 0.47
C PHE A 88 -14.58 -9.14 1.94
N PHE A 89 -15.21 -8.38 2.83
CA PHE A 89 -15.23 -8.59 4.28
C PHE A 89 -16.45 -9.37 4.78
N ALA A 90 -17.38 -9.72 3.89
CA ALA A 90 -18.58 -10.46 4.25
C ALA A 90 -18.26 -11.92 4.57
N LEU A 91 -18.81 -12.45 5.68
CA LEU A 91 -18.60 -13.81 6.15
C LEU A 91 -19.06 -14.89 5.15
N GLU A 92 -20.06 -14.58 4.33
CA GLU A 92 -20.50 -15.46 3.23
C GLU A 92 -19.42 -15.65 2.16
N ASN A 93 -18.60 -14.63 1.91
CA ASN A 93 -17.55 -14.64 0.88
C ASN A 93 -16.18 -15.09 1.43
N ARG A 94 -16.11 -15.53 2.69
CA ARG A 94 -14.87 -15.90 3.38
C ARG A 94 -14.00 -16.90 2.62
N THR A 95 -14.61 -17.85 1.90
CA THR A 95 -13.86 -18.85 1.13
C THR A 95 -13.21 -18.21 -0.11
N GLN A 96 -13.94 -17.33 -0.79
CA GLN A 96 -13.46 -16.64 -1.99
C GLN A 96 -12.33 -15.65 -1.66
N TYR A 97 -12.44 -14.93 -0.54
CA TYR A 97 -11.49 -13.89 -0.14
C TYR A 97 -10.59 -14.29 1.04
N HIS A 98 -10.41 -15.61 1.27
CA HIS A 98 -9.66 -16.11 2.43
C HIS A 98 -8.28 -15.47 2.58
N GLU A 99 -7.45 -15.50 1.53
CA GLU A 99 -6.09 -14.94 1.59
C GLU A 99 -6.08 -13.43 1.77
N LEU A 100 -7.05 -12.72 1.16
CA LEU A 100 -7.18 -11.29 1.31
C LEU A 100 -7.55 -10.91 2.75
N MET A 101 -8.52 -11.60 3.34
CA MET A 101 -8.95 -11.38 4.71
C MET A 101 -7.89 -11.81 5.73
N ARG A 102 -7.18 -12.91 5.48
CA ARG A 102 -6.04 -13.32 6.31
C ARG A 102 -4.97 -12.23 6.33
N ARG A 103 -4.65 -11.66 5.17
CA ARG A 103 -3.69 -10.55 5.07
C ARG A 103 -4.20 -9.29 5.78
N ALA A 104 -5.42 -8.87 5.49
CA ALA A 104 -6.02 -7.69 6.11
C ALA A 104 -6.06 -7.81 7.64
N GLN A 105 -6.52 -8.96 8.16
CA GLN A 105 -6.54 -9.24 9.59
C GLN A 105 -5.13 -9.24 10.20
N SER A 106 -4.15 -9.85 9.53
CA SER A 106 -2.77 -9.89 10.04
C SER A 106 -2.17 -8.49 10.22
N LEU A 107 -2.51 -7.53 9.36
CA LEU A 107 -2.05 -6.14 9.49
C LEU A 107 -2.63 -5.45 10.72
N THR A 108 -3.82 -5.86 11.19
CA THR A 108 -4.43 -5.26 12.39
C THR A 108 -3.85 -5.79 13.70
N VAL A 109 -3.04 -6.85 13.65
CA VAL A 109 -2.35 -7.39 14.82
C VAL A 109 -1.38 -6.34 15.36
N GLY A 110 -1.49 -6.01 16.65
CA GLY A 110 -0.71 -4.95 17.28
C GLY A 110 -1.45 -3.60 17.39
N GLY A 111 -2.60 -3.45 16.73
CA GLY A 111 -3.53 -2.32 16.96
C GLY A 111 -3.15 -0.99 16.29
N ILE A 112 -1.96 -0.90 15.68
CA ILE A 112 -1.50 0.29 14.94
C ILE A 112 -2.38 0.52 13.70
N ILE A 113 -2.69 -0.56 12.98
CA ILE A 113 -3.57 -0.52 11.82
C ILE A 113 -4.97 -0.97 12.25
N GLN A 114 -5.97 -0.16 11.95
CA GLN A 114 -7.37 -0.47 12.22
C GLN A 114 -8.20 -0.37 10.95
N VAL A 115 -9.18 -1.26 10.82
CA VAL A 115 -10.15 -1.24 9.72
C VAL A 115 -11.49 -0.82 10.29
N ARG A 116 -12.02 0.30 9.80
CA ARG A 116 -13.34 0.83 10.14
C ARG A 116 -14.23 0.76 8.90
N MET A 117 -15.46 0.31 9.05
CA MET A 117 -16.40 0.16 7.94
C MET A 117 -17.67 0.98 8.16
N CYS A 118 -18.05 1.74 7.14
CA CYS A 118 -19.28 2.52 7.11
C CYS A 118 -20.51 1.60 7.14
N ARG A 119 -21.33 1.74 8.19
CA ARG A 119 -22.56 0.97 8.36
C ARG A 119 -23.62 1.31 7.32
N ILE A 120 -23.70 2.56 6.86
CA ILE A 120 -24.65 2.96 5.79
C ILE A 120 -24.26 2.28 4.47
N ALA A 121 -22.98 2.34 4.09
CA ALA A 121 -22.49 1.68 2.88
C ALA A 121 -22.66 0.16 2.95
N ALA A 122 -22.32 -0.46 4.09
CA ALA A 122 -22.51 -1.90 4.29
C ALA A 122 -23.97 -2.33 4.07
N ARG A 123 -24.93 -1.56 4.60
CA ARG A 123 -26.36 -1.80 4.33
C ARG A 123 -26.72 -1.62 2.86
N GLY A 124 -26.11 -0.66 2.18
CA GLY A 124 -26.27 -0.47 0.72
C GLY A 124 -25.85 -1.71 -0.09
N HIS A 125 -24.87 -2.46 0.40
CA HIS A 125 -24.47 -3.76 -0.15
C HIS A 125 -25.25 -4.96 0.42
N GLY A 126 -26.26 -4.73 1.26
CA GLY A 126 -27.07 -5.79 1.85
C GLY A 126 -26.50 -6.43 3.12
N TYR A 127 -25.45 -5.87 3.71
CA TYR A 127 -24.79 -6.41 4.90
C TYR A 127 -25.17 -5.68 6.18
N ALA A 128 -25.38 -6.46 7.26
CA ALA A 128 -25.46 -5.96 8.63
C ALA A 128 -24.12 -6.22 9.36
N PRO A 129 -23.88 -5.57 10.53
CA PRO A 129 -22.65 -5.79 11.29
C PRO A 129 -22.31 -7.25 11.59
N LYS A 130 -23.33 -8.09 11.83
CA LYS A 130 -23.17 -9.52 12.10
C LYS A 130 -22.64 -10.32 10.90
N ASP A 131 -22.69 -9.76 9.70
CA ASP A 131 -22.28 -10.40 8.45
C ASP A 131 -20.84 -10.06 8.07
N ILE A 132 -20.15 -9.21 8.85
CA ILE A 132 -18.78 -8.72 8.59
C ILE A 132 -17.78 -9.37 9.56
N HIS A 133 -16.56 -9.62 9.09
CA HIS A 133 -15.48 -10.14 9.95
C HIS A 133 -15.21 -9.26 11.19
N GLY A 134 -15.05 -9.89 12.36
CA GLY A 134 -14.99 -9.20 13.65
C GLY A 134 -13.74 -8.33 13.92
N PHE A 135 -12.72 -8.38 13.07
CA PHE A 135 -11.58 -7.45 13.16
C PHE A 135 -11.90 -6.07 12.57
N VAL A 136 -13.05 -5.92 11.91
CA VAL A 136 -13.57 -4.67 11.37
C VAL A 136 -14.46 -3.99 12.41
N GLN A 137 -14.18 -2.72 12.68
CA GLN A 137 -15.00 -1.88 13.54
C GLN A 137 -16.09 -1.17 12.72
N MET A 138 -17.35 -1.26 13.13
CA MET A 138 -18.43 -0.58 12.42
C MET A 138 -18.56 0.87 12.89
N VAL A 139 -18.53 1.82 11.96
CA VAL A 139 -18.81 3.25 12.22
C VAL A 139 -20.15 3.67 11.60
N PRO A 140 -20.86 4.66 12.15
CA PRO A 140 -22.14 5.08 11.59
C PRO A 140 -22.07 5.51 10.12
N MET A 141 -21.05 6.29 9.76
CA MET A 141 -20.84 6.84 8.42
C MET A 141 -19.35 7.15 8.19
N ALA A 142 -18.82 6.79 7.02
CA ALA A 142 -17.41 7.02 6.68
C ALA A 142 -17.02 8.50 6.65
N ASP A 143 -17.78 9.34 5.93
CA ASP A 143 -17.44 10.76 5.81
C ASP A 143 -17.38 11.46 7.16
N ALA A 144 -18.36 11.20 8.03
CA ALA A 144 -18.36 11.73 9.39
C ALA A 144 -17.17 11.24 10.20
N GLU A 145 -16.81 9.96 10.07
CA GLU A 145 -15.64 9.40 10.75
C GLU A 145 -14.33 10.01 10.25
N ILE A 146 -14.18 10.19 8.94
CA ILE A 146 -13.03 10.83 8.31
C ILE A 146 -12.91 12.29 8.76
N VAL A 147 -14.03 13.02 8.85
CA VAL A 147 -14.05 14.40 9.38
C VAL A 147 -13.61 14.41 10.84
N ARG A 148 -14.15 13.53 11.68
CA ARG A 148 -13.81 13.40 13.10
C ARG A 148 -12.31 13.11 13.28
N LEU A 149 -11.79 12.13 12.54
CA LEU A 149 -10.37 11.75 12.57
C LEU A 149 -9.47 12.92 12.17
N GLN A 150 -9.79 13.65 11.11
CA GLN A 150 -8.98 14.78 10.67
C GLN A 150 -9.07 15.99 11.62
N ARG A 151 -10.29 16.37 12.03
CA ARG A 151 -10.54 17.64 12.69
C ARG A 151 -10.41 17.58 14.21
N GLU A 152 -10.72 16.44 14.80
CA GLU A 152 -10.74 16.26 16.26
C GLU A 152 -9.54 15.45 16.74
N GLU A 153 -9.06 14.49 15.95
CA GLU A 153 -7.97 13.60 16.35
C GLU A 153 -6.62 13.86 15.63
N GLY A 154 -6.59 14.77 14.65
CA GLY A 154 -5.36 15.19 13.98
C GLY A 154 -4.76 14.18 13.00
N TYR A 155 -5.59 13.33 12.38
CA TYR A 155 -5.14 12.39 11.36
C TYR A 155 -4.88 13.09 10.02
N ALA A 156 -3.77 12.76 9.37
CA ALA A 156 -3.53 13.14 7.98
C ALA A 156 -4.40 12.30 7.02
N TYR A 157 -4.95 12.92 5.99
CA TYR A 157 -5.85 12.26 5.03
C TYR A 157 -5.12 11.69 3.82
N MET A 158 -5.47 10.47 3.44
CA MET A 158 -4.93 9.73 2.29
C MET A 158 -6.07 9.07 1.50
N ARG A 159 -5.87 8.90 0.18
CA ARG A 159 -6.77 8.15 -0.72
C ARG A 159 -5.96 7.26 -1.65
#